data_AF-A0A8T3ZVI9-F1
#
_entry.id   AF-A0A8T3ZVI9-F1
#
_cell.length_a   1.000
_cell.length_b   1.000
_cell.length_c   1.000
_cell.angle_alpha   90.00
_cell.angle_beta   90.00
_cell.angle_gamma   90.00
#
_symmetry.space_group_name_H-M   'P 1'
#
loop_
_entity.id
_entity.type
_entity.pdbx_description
1 polymer ?
#
loop_
_entity_poly.entity_id
_entity_poly.type
_entity_poly.pdbx_seq_one_letter_code
_entity_poly.pdbx_strand_id
1 'polypeptide(L)'
;MAKVDDRLLKELARKYDYMPARIRDLLGFLKVVHEFSQYLANNQYYSEGLNKKVFLLDLDTDTCLLKLEKLKLVSENLCAEVEKSLVAGGKANVEKKQFADLNASINTLEKELTEIHSRALQLTEEIRTESKQKL
;
A
#
# COMPACT_ATOMS: atom_id res chain seq x y z
N MET A 1 0.04 -12.16 -25.66
CA MET A 1 -0.08 -11.43 -24.38
C MET A 1 1.24 -11.45 -23.63
N ALA A 2 1.78 -12.60 -23.20
CA ALA A 2 3.06 -12.67 -22.44
C ALA A 2 4.27 -11.90 -23.04
N LYS A 3 4.44 -11.85 -24.37
CA LYS A 3 5.51 -11.06 -25.01
C LYS A 3 5.32 -9.54 -24.92
N VAL A 4 4.07 -9.08 -24.83
CA VAL A 4 3.72 -7.65 -24.70
C VAL A 4 3.90 -7.24 -23.24
N ASP A 5 3.46 -8.07 -22.29
CA ASP A 5 3.66 -7.84 -20.84
C ASP A 5 5.15 -7.69 -20.50
N ASP A 6 5.99 -8.58 -21.03
CA ASP A 6 7.42 -8.57 -20.76
C ASP A 6 8.14 -7.36 -21.39
N ARG A 7 7.63 -6.87 -22.53
CA ARG A 7 8.09 -5.62 -23.16
C ARG A 7 7.63 -4.39 -22.38
N LEU A 8 6.38 -4.37 -21.92
CA LEU A 8 5.82 -3.32 -21.11
C LEU A 8 6.64 -3.13 -19.82
N LEU A 9 6.91 -4.22 -19.09
CA LEU A 9 7.70 -4.16 -17.85
C LEU A 9 9.11 -3.60 -18.09
N LYS A 10 9.78 -4.01 -19.17
CA LYS A 10 11.11 -3.49 -19.53
C LYS A 10 11.05 -2.01 -19.91
N GLU A 11 10.03 -1.59 -20.63
CA GLU A 11 9.83 -0.20 -21.03
C GLU A 11 9.55 0.70 -19.82
N LEU A 12 8.66 0.26 -18.92
CA LEU A 12 8.34 0.95 -17.67
C LEU A 12 9.58 1.15 -16.80
N ALA A 13 10.36 0.08 -16.58
CA ALA A 13 11.59 0.16 -15.81
C ALA A 13 12.62 1.09 -16.47
N ARG A 14 12.83 0.98 -17.79
CA ARG A 14 13.90 1.72 -18.48
C ARG A 14 13.58 3.19 -18.69
N LYS A 15 12.35 3.52 -19.12
CA LYS A 15 11.98 4.89 -19.49
C LYS A 15 11.42 5.69 -18.33
N TYR A 16 10.74 5.03 -17.41
CA TYR A 16 9.93 5.66 -16.37
C TYR A 16 10.38 5.31 -14.95
N ASP A 17 11.39 4.46 -14.79
CA ASP A 17 11.89 3.99 -13.49
C ASP A 17 10.76 3.44 -12.60
N TYR A 18 9.87 2.66 -13.22
CA TYR A 18 8.63 2.22 -12.59
C TYR A 18 8.47 0.70 -12.64
N MET A 19 8.03 0.12 -11.52
CA MET A 19 7.75 -1.31 -11.38
C MET A 19 6.34 -1.52 -10.79
N PRO A 20 5.37 -2.02 -11.58
CA PRO A 20 4.02 -2.30 -11.10
C PRO A 20 3.95 -3.26 -9.91
N ALA A 21 4.94 -4.15 -9.77
CA ALA A 21 5.04 -5.09 -8.66
C ALA A 21 5.04 -4.39 -7.29
N ARG A 22 5.59 -3.18 -7.18
CA ARG A 22 5.66 -2.44 -5.91
C ARG A 22 4.27 -2.21 -5.29
N ILE A 23 3.29 -1.85 -6.10
CA ILE A 23 1.91 -1.65 -5.62
C ILE A 23 1.30 -2.97 -5.15
N ARG A 24 1.59 -4.07 -5.86
CA ARG A 24 1.11 -5.41 -5.48
C ARG A 24 1.69 -5.84 -4.14
N ASP A 25 2.98 -5.65 -3.95
CA ASP A 25 3.69 -6.03 -2.73
C ASP A 25 3.19 -5.20 -1.53
N LEU A 26 2.99 -3.89 -1.73
CA LEU A 26 2.37 -3.00 -0.74
C LEU A 26 0.95 -3.43 -0.39
N LEU A 27 0.16 -3.87 -1.37
CA LEU A 27 -1.20 -4.33 -1.13
C LEU A 27 -1.21 -5.60 -0.30
N GLY A 28 -0.28 -6.51 -0.57
CA GLY A 28 -0.08 -7.70 0.26
C GLY A 28 0.25 -7.34 1.70
N PHE A 29 1.22 -6.44 1.90
CA PHE A 29 1.62 -6.01 3.24
C PHE A 29 0.47 -5.31 3.99
N LEU A 30 -0.22 -4.38 3.33
CA LEU A 30 -1.33 -3.64 3.93
C LEU A 30 -2.50 -4.53 4.32
N LYS A 31 -2.83 -5.56 3.51
CA LYS A 31 -3.86 -6.53 3.87
C LYS A 31 -3.55 -7.26 5.17
N VAL A 32 -2.30 -7.67 5.37
CA VAL A 32 -1.87 -8.32 6.62
C VAL A 32 -2.03 -7.38 7.82
N VAL A 33 -1.61 -6.12 7.67
CA VAL A 33 -1.76 -5.10 8.73
C VAL A 33 -3.23 -4.82 9.04
N HIS A 34 -4.08 -4.74 8.01
CA HIS A 34 -5.52 -4.53 8.13
C HIS A 34 -6.25 -5.71 8.79
N GLU A 35 -5.96 -6.95 8.38
CA GLU A 35 -6.51 -8.13 9.04
C GLU A 35 -6.13 -8.17 10.53
N PHE A 36 -4.90 -7.76 10.84
CA PHE A 36 -4.45 -7.64 12.22
C PHE A 36 -5.15 -6.51 12.99
N SER A 37 -5.32 -5.32 12.42
CA SER A 37 -6.02 -4.20 13.08
C SER A 37 -7.47 -4.56 13.36
N GLN A 38 -8.15 -5.17 12.39
CA GLN A 38 -9.52 -5.67 12.53
C GLN A 38 -9.63 -6.75 13.60
N TYR A 39 -8.67 -7.66 13.69
CA TYR A 39 -8.63 -8.65 14.76
C TYR A 39 -8.55 -7.98 16.14
N LEU A 40 -7.67 -6.98 16.32
CA LEU A 40 -7.59 -6.25 17.58
C LEU A 40 -8.88 -5.46 17.88
N ALA A 41 -9.45 -4.80 16.86
CA ALA A 41 -10.64 -3.97 16.99
C ALA A 41 -11.89 -4.77 17.38
N ASN A 42 -11.98 -6.04 16.96
CA ASN A 42 -13.07 -6.93 17.31
C ASN A 42 -12.95 -7.56 18.71
N ASN A 43 -11.78 -7.46 19.35
CA ASN A 43 -11.49 -8.08 20.65
C ASN A 43 -11.25 -7.01 21.73
N GLN A 44 -12.25 -6.17 22.00
CA GLN A 44 -12.15 -4.98 22.87
C GLN A 44 -12.20 -5.26 24.39
N TYR A 45 -11.45 -6.26 24.86
CA TYR A 45 -11.39 -6.60 26.29
C TYR A 45 -10.38 -5.74 27.08
N TYR A 46 -9.76 -4.78 26.42
CA TYR A 46 -8.70 -3.92 26.95
C TYR A 46 -9.27 -2.64 27.59
N SER A 47 -8.41 -1.88 28.27
CA SER A 47 -8.75 -0.55 28.78
C SER A 47 -9.25 0.39 27.67
N GLU A 48 -10.06 1.38 28.05
CA GLU A 48 -10.59 2.38 27.12
C GLU A 48 -9.46 3.10 26.34
N GLY A 49 -8.31 3.33 26.98
CA GLY A 49 -7.13 3.92 26.35
C GLY A 49 -6.57 3.04 25.22
N LEU A 50 -6.44 1.73 25.46
CA LEU A 50 -5.99 0.78 24.42
C LEU A 50 -7.00 0.63 23.30
N ASN A 51 -8.30 0.56 23.62
CA ASN A 51 -9.36 0.48 22.61
C ASN A 51 -9.35 1.72 21.69
N LYS A 52 -9.11 2.92 22.21
CA LYS A 52 -8.95 4.14 21.39
C LYS A 52 -7.74 4.05 20.47
N LYS A 53 -6.59 3.55 20.94
CA LYS A 53 -5.39 3.37 20.12
C LYS A 53 -5.60 2.34 19.01
N VAL A 54 -6.28 1.23 19.31
CA VAL A 54 -6.66 0.21 18.33
C VAL A 54 -7.59 0.80 17.27
N PHE A 55 -8.61 1.56 17.68
CA PHE A 55 -9.52 2.23 16.75
C PHE A 55 -8.78 3.19 15.80
N LEU A 56 -7.85 3.99 16.31
CA LEU A 56 -7.04 4.89 15.48
C LEU A 56 -6.13 4.12 14.51
N LEU A 57 -5.54 3.00 14.95
CA LEU A 57 -4.75 2.13 14.07
C LEU A 57 -5.60 1.59 12.92
N ASP A 58 -6.82 1.16 13.20
CA ASP A 58 -7.74 0.63 12.20
C ASP A 58 -8.11 1.70 11.16
N LEU A 59 -8.49 2.90 11.62
CA LEU A 59 -8.80 4.04 10.75
C LEU A 59 -7.63 4.46 9.85
N ASP A 60 -6.41 4.47 10.39
CA ASP A 60 -5.19 4.79 9.62
C ASP A 60 -4.93 3.72 8.55
N THR A 61 -5.22 2.46 8.86
CA THR A 61 -5.04 1.33 7.95
C THR A 61 -6.07 1.37 6.82
N ASP A 62 -7.34 1.64 7.11
CA ASP A 62 -8.39 1.90 6.11
C ASP A 62 -8.03 3.06 5.19
N THR A 63 -7.50 4.14 5.77
CA THR A 63 -7.05 5.31 5.00
C THR A 63 -5.92 4.94 4.05
N CYS A 64 -4.94 4.15 4.50
CA CYS A 64 -3.87 3.65 3.66
C CYS A 64 -4.40 2.74 2.54
N LEU A 65 -5.45 1.96 2.80
CA LEU A 65 -6.06 1.07 1.80
C LEU A 65 -6.67 1.89 0.66
N LEU A 66 -7.46 2.90 1.00
CA LEU A 66 -8.04 3.81 0.01
C LEU A 66 -6.96 4.56 -0.79
N LYS A 67 -5.89 5.03 -0.13
CA LYS A 67 -4.75 5.65 -0.82
C LYS A 67 -4.11 4.66 -1.80
N LEU A 68 -3.88 3.42 -1.39
CA LEU A 68 -3.25 2.41 -2.23
C LEU A 68 -4.11 2.02 -3.43
N GLU A 69 -5.41 1.85 -3.23
CA GLU A 69 -6.37 1.59 -4.31
C GLU A 69 -6.37 2.71 -5.35
N LYS A 70 -6.35 3.97 -4.89
CA LYS A 70 -6.19 5.11 -5.79
C LYS A 70 -4.89 5.04 -6.58
N LEU A 71 -3.76 4.76 -5.93
CA LEU A 71 -2.46 4.63 -6.62
C LEU A 71 -2.44 3.47 -7.60
N LYS A 72 -3.11 2.36 -7.28
CA LYS A 72 -3.29 1.22 -8.17
C LYS A 72 -4.04 1.62 -9.43
N LEU A 73 -5.17 2.31 -9.31
CA LEU A 73 -5.94 2.80 -10.47
C LEU A 73 -5.13 3.76 -11.34
N VAL A 74 -4.37 4.67 -10.72
CA VAL A 74 -3.46 5.58 -11.44
C VAL A 74 -2.39 4.79 -12.19
N SER A 75 -1.77 3.81 -11.55
CA SER A 75 -0.78 2.92 -12.18
C SER A 75 -1.36 2.15 -13.36
N GLU A 76 -2.52 1.52 -13.18
CA GLU A 76 -3.19 0.74 -14.22
C GLU A 76 -3.49 1.60 -15.46
N ASN A 77 -3.97 2.83 -15.25
CA ASN A 77 -4.21 3.78 -16.32
C ASN A 77 -2.91 4.17 -17.06
N LEU A 78 -1.85 4.52 -16.33
CA LEU A 78 -0.57 4.90 -16.96
C LEU A 78 0.06 3.70 -17.71
N CYS A 79 0.02 2.50 -17.12
CA CYS A 79 0.48 1.28 -17.75
C CYS A 79 -0.31 0.98 -19.03
N ALA A 80 -1.63 1.15 -19.01
CA ALA A 80 -2.48 0.93 -20.18
C ALA A 80 -2.16 1.90 -21.32
N GLU A 81 -1.86 3.17 -21.04
CA GLU A 81 -1.44 4.14 -22.06
C GLU A 81 -0.08 3.78 -22.68
N VAL A 82 0.87 3.30 -21.87
CA VAL A 82 2.15 2.79 -22.39
C VAL A 82 1.92 1.53 -23.23
N GLU A 83 1.09 0.59 -22.77
CA GLU A 83 0.76 -0.63 -23.50
C GLU A 83 0.12 -0.32 -24.86
N LYS A 84 -0.89 0.57 -24.90
CA LYS A 84 -1.51 1.03 -26.16
C LYS A 84 -0.46 1.56 -27.13
N SER A 85 0.49 2.35 -26.65
CA SER A 85 1.55 2.90 -27.50
C SER A 85 2.51 1.82 -28.04
N LEU A 86 2.82 0.81 -27.24
CA LEU A 86 3.65 -0.32 -27.64
C LEU A 86 2.97 -1.18 -28.70
N VAL A 87 1.64 -1.36 -28.59
CA VAL A 87 0.84 -2.10 -29.58
C VAL A 87 0.67 -1.30 -30.87
N ALA A 88 0.39 0.00 -30.76
CA ALA A 88 0.17 0.88 -31.91
C ALA A 88 1.49 1.33 -32.61
N GLY A 89 2.66 1.03 -32.04
CA GLY A 89 3.96 1.47 -32.55
C GLY A 89 4.19 2.98 -32.45
N GLY A 90 3.43 3.67 -31.60
CA GLY A 90 3.44 5.12 -31.43
C GLY A 90 4.19 5.60 -30.18
N LYS A 91 4.17 6.90 -29.93
CA LYS A 91 4.64 7.48 -28.66
C LYS A 91 3.52 7.40 -27.62
N ALA A 92 3.87 7.02 -26.40
CA ALA A 92 2.94 7.04 -25.28
C ALA A 92 2.55 8.47 -24.93
N ASN A 93 1.26 8.71 -24.68
CA ASN A 93 0.76 10.00 -24.19
C ASN A 93 0.95 10.10 -22.67
N VAL A 94 2.18 9.87 -22.21
CA VAL A 94 2.52 9.76 -20.80
C VAL A 94 3.86 10.41 -20.54
N GLU A 95 3.89 11.36 -19.62
CA GLU A 95 5.08 12.09 -19.24
C GLU A 95 5.86 11.35 -18.15
N LYS A 96 7.19 11.46 -18.17
CA LYS A 96 8.04 10.92 -17.10
C LYS A 96 7.67 11.47 -15.72
N LYS A 97 7.21 12.71 -15.66
CA LYS A 97 6.79 13.36 -14.41
C LYS A 97 5.63 12.61 -13.76
N GLN A 98 4.68 12.09 -14.53
CA GLN A 98 3.52 11.36 -13.98
C GLN A 98 3.96 10.08 -13.23
N PHE A 99 4.95 9.37 -13.76
CA PHE A 99 5.53 8.21 -13.08
C PHE A 99 6.41 8.61 -11.89
N ALA A 100 7.14 9.73 -11.97
CA ALA A 100 7.90 10.25 -10.84
C ALA A 100 6.98 10.64 -9.66
N ASP A 101 5.87 11.32 -9.94
CA ASP A 101 4.86 11.70 -8.96
C ASP A 101 4.17 10.46 -8.34
N LEU A 102 3.89 9.44 -9.17
CA LEU A 102 3.40 8.14 -8.70
C LEU A 102 4.41 7.45 -7.77
N ASN A 103 5.68 7.36 -8.16
CA ASN A 103 6.74 6.78 -7.34
C ASN A 103 6.92 7.54 -6.01
N ALA A 104 6.88 8.86 -6.02
CA ALA A 104 6.93 9.66 -4.81
C ALA A 104 5.75 9.36 -3.88
N SER A 105 4.55 9.21 -4.45
CA SER A 105 3.35 8.86 -3.67
C SER A 105 3.43 7.44 -3.10
N ILE A 106 3.95 6.48 -3.85
CA ILE A 106 4.21 5.11 -3.39
C ILE A 106 5.23 5.13 -2.23
N ASN A 107 6.34 5.86 -2.36
CA ASN A 107 7.35 5.96 -1.30
C ASN A 107 6.79 6.59 -0.02
N THR A 108 5.91 7.59 -0.13
CA THR A 108 5.23 8.19 1.02
C THR A 108 4.33 7.16 1.71
N LEU A 109 3.54 6.43 0.93
CA LEU A 109 2.65 5.40 1.47
C LEU A 109 3.41 4.23 2.11
N GLU A 110 4.55 3.84 1.56
CA GLU A 110 5.45 2.85 2.16
C GLU A 110 5.92 3.26 3.57
N LYS A 111 6.26 4.55 3.75
CA LYS A 111 6.65 5.10 5.06
C LYS A 111 5.47 5.10 6.02
N GLU A 112 4.32 5.61 5.61
CA GLU A 112 3.10 5.61 6.42
C GLU A 112 2.75 4.19 6.88
N LEU A 113 2.82 3.20 5.99
CA LEU A 113 2.51 1.81 6.31
C LEU A 113 3.54 1.18 7.27
N THR A 114 4.81 1.54 7.14
CA THR A 114 5.86 1.12 8.07
C THR A 114 5.62 1.67 9.47
N GLU A 115 5.16 2.93 9.56
CA GLU A 115 4.80 3.56 10.84
C GLU A 115 3.58 2.90 11.47
N ILE A 116 2.54 2.59 10.68
CA ILE A 116 1.35 1.85 11.14
C ILE A 116 1.76 0.47 11.66
N HIS A 117 2.60 -0.27 10.92
CA HIS A 117 3.08 -1.57 11.35
C HIS A 117 3.87 -1.49 12.67
N SER A 118 4.76 -0.50 12.81
CA SER A 118 5.50 -0.26 14.06
C SER A 118 4.55 0.00 15.24
N ARG A 119 3.53 0.85 15.04
CA ARG A 119 2.49 1.11 16.05
C ARG A 119 1.69 -0.14 16.39
N ALA A 120 1.36 -0.98 15.41
CA ALA A 120 0.64 -2.24 15.63
C ALA A 120 1.44 -3.19 16.54
N LEU A 121 2.76 -3.29 16.33
CA LEU A 121 3.65 -4.07 17.20
C LEU A 121 3.70 -3.52 18.62
N GLN A 122 3.81 -2.20 18.78
CA GLN A 122 3.79 -1.55 20.09
C GLN A 122 2.48 -1.82 20.84
N LEU A 123 1.35 -1.65 20.15
CA LEU A 123 0.02 -1.96 20.68
C LEU A 123 -0.11 -3.40 21.16
N THR A 124 0.49 -4.35 20.43
CA THR A 124 0.50 -5.77 20.81
C THR A 124 1.19 -5.99 22.15
N GLU A 125 2.34 -5.35 22.38
CA GLU A 125 3.06 -5.47 23.66
C GLU A 125 2.35 -4.74 24.80
N GLU A 126 1.72 -3.59 24.55
CA GLU A 126 0.88 -2.89 25.53
C GLU A 126 -0.30 -3.78 25.97
N ILE A 127 -1.01 -4.38 25.01
CA ILE A 127 -2.12 -5.32 25.26
C ILE A 127 -1.66 -6.53 26.07
N ARG A 128 -0.52 -7.12 25.70
CA ARG A 128 0.05 -8.27 26.42
C ARG A 128 0.39 -7.90 27.85
N THR A 129 0.94 -6.71 28.07
CA THR A 129 1.31 -6.22 29.41
C THR A 129 0.07 -6.02 30.27
N GLU A 130 -0.99 -5.39 29.75
CA GLU A 130 -2.24 -5.22 30.49
C GLU A 130 -2.89 -6.57 30.84
N SER A 131 -2.87 -7.52 29.90
CA SER A 131 -3.43 -8.86 30.12
C SER A 131 -2.72 -9.61 31.25
N LYS A 132 -1.39 -9.44 31.38
CA LYS A 132 -0.61 -10.04 32.47
C LYS A 132 -0.85 -9.39 33.84
N GLN A 133 -1.24 -8.11 33.87
CA GLN A 133 -1.53 -7.40 35.12
C GLN A 133 -2.95 -7.66 35.65
N LYS A 134 -3.86 -8.10 34.78
CA LYS A 134 -5.24 -8.49 35.13
C LYS A 134 -5.39 -9.95 35.55
N LEU A 135 -4.35 -10.78 35.35
CA LEU A 135 -4.23 -12.16 35.82
C LEU A 135 -3.48 -12.20 37.16
#